data_AF-A0A9E2GGS0-F1
#
_entry.id   AF-A0A9E2GGS0-F1
#
_cell.length_a   1.000
_cell.length_b   1.000
_cell.length_c   1.000
_cell.angle_alpha   90.00
_cell.angle_beta   90.00
_cell.angle_gamma   90.00
#
_symmetry.space_group_name_H-M   'P 1'
#
loop_
_entity.id
_entity.type
_entity.pdbx_description
1 polymer ?
#
loop_
_entity_poly.entity_id
_entity_poly.type
_entity_poly.pdbx_seq_one_letter_code
_entity_poly.pdbx_strand_id
1 'polypeptide(L)'
;MIVGRGNATVELATLVAQRHLDFMPSRLMIRSQPRRKQGERVVVSFEPFHAAKLRGQRVVFVEDVATTSTTCEGVIRGIRRCGGEVTGGIVILNRGEITAEQLGIPEFESVIPLAEIGGEEQWQSWTSDKCPLCAAGQPLEWVVDDQRGFLVPTK
;
A
#
# COMPACT_ATOMS: atom_id res chain seq x y z
N MET A 1 0.56 15.44 8.23
CA MET A 1 0.52 15.31 6.76
C MET A 1 0.19 13.88 6.40
N ILE A 2 -0.61 13.66 5.34
CA ILE A 2 -0.92 12.30 4.84
C ILE A 2 -0.21 12.05 3.52
N VAL A 3 0.41 10.89 3.36
CA VAL A 3 1.11 10.46 2.13
C VAL A 3 0.56 9.12 1.66
N GLY A 4 0.00 9.08 0.45
CA GLY A 4 -0.43 7.84 -0.20
C GLY A 4 0.40 7.52 -1.44
N ARG A 5 0.54 6.22 -1.77
CA ARG A 5 1.29 5.75 -2.93
C ARG A 5 0.37 5.29 -4.07
N GLY A 6 0.44 5.96 -5.23
CA GLY A 6 -0.37 5.57 -6.39
C GLY A 6 -1.82 6.06 -6.32
N ASN A 7 -2.61 5.81 -7.36
CA ASN A 7 -3.90 6.48 -7.55
C ASN A 7 -4.96 6.09 -6.49
N ALA A 8 -5.17 4.79 -6.28
CA ALA A 8 -6.18 4.27 -5.34
C ALA A 8 -5.92 4.76 -3.91
N THR A 9 -4.66 4.73 -3.50
CA THR A 9 -4.22 5.11 -2.16
C THR A 9 -4.25 6.61 -1.93
N VAL A 10 -4.06 7.40 -2.99
CA VAL A 10 -4.23 8.87 -2.96
C VAL A 10 -5.70 9.25 -2.83
N GLU A 11 -6.62 8.52 -3.47
CA GLU A 11 -8.05 8.72 -3.28
C GLU A 11 -8.46 8.39 -1.84
N LEU A 12 -7.97 7.27 -1.29
CA LEU A 12 -8.17 6.91 0.12
C LEU A 12 -7.64 8.02 1.05
N ALA A 13 -6.40 8.48 0.83
CA ALA A 13 -5.80 9.58 1.61
C ALA A 13 -6.69 10.84 1.58
N THR A 14 -7.25 11.15 0.41
CA THR A 14 -8.10 12.32 0.18
C THR A 14 -9.43 12.17 0.92
N LEU A 15 -10.06 11.00 0.83
CA LEU A 15 -11.33 10.72 1.50
C LEU A 15 -11.18 10.76 3.03
N VAL A 16 -10.12 10.14 3.56
CA VAL A 16 -9.82 10.16 5.01
C VAL A 16 -9.59 11.61 5.48
N ALA A 17 -8.77 12.36 4.75
CA ALA A 17 -8.51 13.77 5.07
C ALA A 17 -9.78 14.62 5.01
N GLN A 18 -10.63 14.45 4.00
CA GLN A 18 -11.82 15.29 3.81
C GLN A 18 -12.96 14.98 4.78
N ARG A 19 -13.13 13.73 5.20
CA ARG A 19 -14.28 13.31 6.02
C ARG A 19 -14.03 13.36 7.52
N HIS A 20 -12.79 13.18 7.95
CA HIS A 20 -12.49 12.91 9.36
C HIS A 20 -11.48 13.88 9.98
N LEU A 21 -10.86 14.73 9.15
CA LEU A 21 -9.96 15.77 9.62
C LEU A 21 -10.46 17.09 9.04
N ASP A 22 -11.12 17.91 9.87
CA ASP A 22 -11.50 19.30 9.51
C ASP A 22 -10.31 20.20 9.14
N PHE A 23 -9.10 19.63 9.11
CA PHE A 23 -7.84 20.27 8.88
C PHE A 23 -7.00 19.43 7.91
N MET A 24 -6.83 19.88 6.66
CA MET A 24 -5.51 19.83 5.99
C MET A 24 -5.42 20.65 4.69
N PRO A 25 -4.61 21.73 4.67
CA PRO A 25 -4.41 22.57 3.47
C PRO A 25 -3.36 22.05 2.47
N SER A 26 -2.82 20.84 2.63
CA SER A 26 -1.70 20.37 1.80
C SER A 26 -1.86 18.92 1.37
N ARG A 27 -2.67 18.73 0.32
CA ARG A 27 -2.65 17.53 -0.54
C ARG A 27 -1.22 17.31 -1.01
N LEU A 28 -0.57 16.24 -0.53
CA LEU A 28 0.74 15.84 -1.03
C LEU A 28 0.68 14.46 -1.66
N MET A 29 0.53 14.49 -2.97
CA MET A 29 0.43 13.34 -3.85
C MET A 29 1.83 12.94 -4.28
N ILE A 30 2.31 11.77 -3.88
CA ILE A 30 3.59 11.27 -4.38
C ILE A 30 3.38 10.00 -5.15
N ARG A 31 3.42 10.16 -6.48
CA ARG A 31 3.58 9.05 -7.41
C ARG A 31 5.02 8.55 -7.29
N SER A 32 5.23 7.53 -6.46
CA SER A 32 6.49 6.80 -6.47
C SER A 32 6.58 5.98 -7.77
N GLN A 33 7.59 6.19 -8.59
CA GLN A 33 7.88 5.23 -9.66
C GLN A 33 8.71 4.08 -9.09
N PRO A 34 8.23 2.82 -9.12
CA PRO A 34 9.05 1.69 -8.75
C PRO A 34 10.17 1.54 -9.80
N ARG A 35 11.40 1.93 -9.47
CA ARG A 35 12.59 1.47 -10.22
C ARG A 35 12.95 0.09 -9.69
N ARG A 36 12.58 -0.98 -10.40
CA ARG A 36 13.12 -2.31 -10.14
C ARG A 36 14.46 -2.44 -10.87
N LYS A 37 15.56 -2.55 -10.13
CA LYS A 37 16.77 -3.26 -10.56
C LYS A 37 16.86 -4.56 -9.77
N GLN A 38 17.30 -5.62 -10.44
CA GLN A 38 17.46 -6.97 -9.89
C GLN A 38 18.27 -6.90 -8.59
N GLY A 39 17.64 -7.24 -7.45
CA GLY A 39 18.31 -7.34 -6.14
C GLY A 39 18.20 -6.14 -5.18
N GLU A 40 17.59 -5.00 -5.54
CA GLU A 40 17.59 -3.80 -4.69
C GLU A 40 16.19 -3.32 -4.25
N ARG A 41 16.13 -2.89 -2.97
CA ARG A 41 14.97 -2.36 -2.23
C ARG A 41 14.08 -1.41 -3.06
N VAL A 42 12.77 -1.43 -2.80
CA VAL A 42 11.83 -0.45 -3.38
C VAL A 42 12.26 0.97 -3.01
N VAL A 43 12.54 1.77 -4.04
CA VAL A 43 12.90 3.19 -3.94
C VAL A 43 11.67 4.03 -4.20
N VAL A 44 11.31 4.87 -3.23
CA VAL A 44 10.28 5.90 -3.36
C VAL A 44 10.95 7.27 -3.38
N SER A 45 10.65 8.06 -4.42
CA SER A 45 11.14 9.42 -4.59
C SER A 45 9.98 10.40 -4.66
N PHE A 46 10.24 11.62 -4.19
CA PHE A 46 9.29 12.72 -4.12
C PHE A 46 9.80 13.79 -5.08
N GLU A 47 8.92 14.34 -5.92
CA GLU A 47 9.26 15.51 -6.72
C GLU A 47 9.75 16.66 -5.82
N PRO A 48 10.67 17.52 -6.27
CA PRO A 48 11.29 18.54 -5.40
C PRO A 48 10.28 19.40 -4.62
N PHE A 49 9.19 19.81 -5.27
CA PHE A 49 8.10 20.55 -4.62
C PHE A 49 7.43 19.76 -3.49
N HIS A 50 7.27 18.44 -3.66
CA HIS A 50 6.71 17.57 -2.63
C HIS A 50 7.70 17.28 -1.51
N ALA A 51 8.95 16.99 -1.85
CA ALA A 51 10.01 16.80 -0.88
C ALA A 51 10.15 18.01 0.06
N ALA A 52 10.05 19.23 -0.47
CA ALA A 52 10.11 20.46 0.33
C ALA A 52 8.98 20.54 1.37
N LYS A 53 7.78 20.08 1.03
CA LYS A 53 6.60 20.10 1.92
C LYS A 53 6.69 19.07 3.06
N LEU A 54 7.50 18.02 2.94
CA LEU A 54 7.65 16.99 3.97
C LEU A 54 8.59 17.39 5.12
N ARG A 55 9.48 18.35 4.89
CA ARG A 55 10.52 18.71 5.85
C ARG A 55 9.91 19.20 7.17
N GLY A 56 10.29 18.56 8.27
CA GLY A 56 9.79 18.87 9.61
C GLY A 56 8.32 18.50 9.85
N GLN A 57 7.68 17.80 8.91
CA GLN A 57 6.29 17.37 9.08
C GLN A 57 6.20 16.03 9.79
N ARG A 58 5.18 15.89 10.64
CA ARG A 58 4.69 14.60 11.12
C ARG A 58 3.80 13.98 10.06
N VAL A 59 4.11 12.76 9.66
CA VAL A 59 3.53 12.10 8.50
C VAL A 59 2.90 10.78 8.91
N VAL A 60 1.64 10.60 8.52
CA VAL A 60 0.98 9.30 8.46
C VAL A 60 0.94 8.89 6.99
N PHE A 61 1.41 7.69 6.67
CA PHE A 61 1.25 7.18 5.31
C PHE A 61 0.02 6.27 5.21
N VAL A 62 -0.52 6.15 4.00
CA VAL A 62 -1.63 5.23 3.72
C VAL A 62 -1.25 4.26 2.60
N GLU A 63 -1.71 3.02 2.70
CA GLU A 63 -1.62 1.96 1.67
C GLU A 63 -2.99 1.28 1.47
N ASP A 64 -3.18 0.66 0.30
CA ASP A 64 -4.40 -0.10 0.02
C ASP A 64 -4.32 -1.50 0.64
N VAL A 65 -3.44 -2.35 0.12
CA VAL A 65 -3.22 -3.71 0.59
C VAL A 65 -1.73 -3.92 0.81
N ALA A 66 -1.35 -4.23 2.04
CA ALA A 66 0.02 -4.54 2.37
C ALA A 66 0.20 -6.06 2.42
N THR A 67 0.97 -6.60 1.46
CA THR A 67 1.28 -8.03 1.38
C THR A 67 2.68 -8.36 1.90
N THR A 68 3.62 -7.43 1.72
CA THR A 68 4.99 -7.48 2.26
C THR A 68 5.39 -6.10 2.76
N SER A 69 6.36 -6.02 3.66
CA SER A 69 6.86 -4.75 4.21
C SER A 69 7.51 -3.84 3.16
N THR A 70 7.95 -4.39 2.02
CA THR A 70 8.91 -3.74 1.12
C THR A 70 8.42 -2.38 0.60
N THR A 71 7.14 -2.28 0.28
CA THR A 71 6.52 -1.04 -0.20
C THR A 71 6.43 -0.01 0.93
N CYS A 72 5.91 -0.39 2.09
CA CYS A 72 5.80 0.47 3.26
C CYS A 72 7.18 1.01 3.68
N GLU A 73 8.19 0.14 3.75
CA GLU A 73 9.55 0.57 4.04
C GLU A 73 10.11 1.56 3.01
N GLY A 74 9.78 1.37 1.73
CA GLY A 74 10.16 2.29 0.66
C GLY A 74 9.60 3.69 0.91
N VAL A 75 8.31 3.78 1.23
CA VAL A 75 7.62 5.03 1.56
C VAL A 75 8.24 5.67 2.80
N ILE A 76 8.44 4.90 3.87
CA ILE A 76 9.05 5.38 5.12
C ILE A 76 10.44 5.96 4.88
N ARG A 77 11.30 5.23 4.17
CA ARG A 77 12.65 5.71 3.81
C ARG A 77 12.57 6.98 2.97
N GLY A 78 11.66 7.03 2.02
CA GLY A 78 11.46 8.17 1.15
C GLY A 78 11.04 9.43 1.92
N ILE A 79 10.06 9.32 2.83
CA ILE A 79 9.61 10.42 3.70
C ILE A 79 10.76 10.92 4.59
N ARG A 80 11.47 10.00 5.25
CA ARG A 80 12.61 10.32 6.13
C ARG A 80 13.73 11.04 5.37
N ARG A 81 14.03 10.63 4.13
CA ARG A 81 15.01 11.31 3.26
C ARG A 81 14.62 12.76 2.92
N CYS A 82 13.33 13.06 2.89
CA CYS A 82 12.83 14.43 2.70
C CYS A 82 12.80 15.24 4.01
N GLY A 83 13.22 14.66 5.14
CA GLY A 83 13.21 15.30 6.45
C GLY A 83 11.85 15.27 7.15
N GLY A 84 10.93 14.41 6.72
CA GLY A 84 9.68 14.15 7.43
C GLY A 84 9.85 13.07 8.50
N GLU A 85 9.00 13.14 9.53
CA GLU A 85 8.91 12.15 10.61
C GLU A 85 7.70 11.26 10.37
N VAL A 86 7.90 9.95 10.23
CA VAL A 86 6.78 9.01 10.09
C VAL A 86 6.26 8.65 11.47
N THR A 87 5.05 9.08 11.78
CA THR A 87 4.40 8.85 13.07
C THR A 87 3.46 7.66 13.06
N GLY A 88 3.07 7.18 11.88
CA GLY A 88 2.34 5.93 11.73
C GLY A 88 2.01 5.60 10.28
N GLY A 89 1.33 4.47 10.07
CA GLY A 89 0.78 4.07 8.78
C GLY A 89 -0.59 3.44 8.94
N ILE A 90 -1.43 3.60 7.91
CA ILE A 90 -2.75 3.00 7.85
C ILE A 90 -2.86 2.22 6.54
N VAL A 91 -3.42 1.02 6.58
CA VAL A 91 -3.67 0.21 5.39
C VAL A 91 -5.14 -0.21 5.37
N ILE A 92 -5.76 -0.37 4.20
CA ILE A 92 -7.13 -0.94 4.17
C ILE A 92 -7.07 -2.39 4.65
N LEU A 93 -6.15 -3.17 4.10
CA LEU A 93 -5.94 -4.57 4.45
C LEU A 93 -4.46 -4.91 4.65
N ASN A 94 -4.12 -5.31 5.88
CA ASN A 94 -2.82 -5.89 6.21
C ASN A 94 -2.83 -7.40 5.99
N ARG A 95 -2.64 -7.84 4.74
CA ARG A 95 -2.61 -9.26 4.38
C ARG A 95 -1.30 -9.94 4.76
N GLY A 96 -0.21 -9.18 4.86
CA GLY A 96 1.12 -9.68 5.18
C GLY A 96 1.42 -9.74 6.68
N GLU A 97 0.43 -9.48 7.54
CA GLU A 97 0.58 -9.41 9.00
C GLU A 97 1.75 -8.50 9.44
N ILE A 98 1.94 -7.40 8.70
CA ILE A 98 3.06 -6.50 8.93
C ILE A 98 2.84 -5.74 10.23
N THR A 99 3.87 -5.64 11.08
CA THR A 99 3.78 -4.90 12.34
C THR A 99 4.45 -3.53 12.26
N ALA A 100 4.05 -2.61 13.14
CA ALA A 100 4.71 -1.31 13.29
C ALA A 100 6.21 -1.46 13.62
N GLU A 101 6.55 -2.47 14.43
CA GLU A 101 7.93 -2.82 14.79
C GLU A 101 8.76 -3.23 13.56
N GLN A 102 8.23 -4.11 12.69
CA GLN A 102 8.89 -4.50 11.43
C GLN A 102 9.17 -3.29 10.54
N LEU A 103 8.30 -2.28 10.58
CA LEU A 103 8.45 -1.03 9.82
C LEU A 103 9.33 0.01 10.52
N GLY A 104 9.63 -0.19 11.81
CA GLY A 104 10.36 0.76 12.65
C GLY A 104 9.63 2.10 12.76
N ILE A 105 8.31 2.07 12.98
CA ILE A 105 7.44 3.25 13.18
C ILE A 105 6.57 3.06 14.45
N PRO A 106 5.98 4.13 15.01
CA PRO A 106 5.22 4.02 16.25
C PRO A 106 3.94 3.18 16.11
N GLU A 107 3.17 3.39 15.04
CA GLU A 107 1.85 2.79 14.86
C GLU A 107 1.65 2.33 13.40
N PHE A 108 1.00 1.18 13.23
CA PHE A 108 0.62 0.65 11.92
C PHE A 108 -0.69 -0.12 12.05
N GLU A 109 -1.74 0.38 11.43
CA GLU A 109 -3.10 -0.13 11.63
C GLU A 109 -3.77 -0.53 10.31
N SER A 110 -4.59 -1.59 10.37
CA SER A 110 -5.44 -2.03 9.27
C SER A 110 -6.88 -1.56 9.51
N VAL A 111 -7.52 -0.97 8.51
CA VAL A 111 -8.94 -0.60 8.59
C VAL A 111 -9.82 -1.84 8.71
N ILE A 112 -9.48 -2.88 7.94
CA ILE A 112 -10.17 -4.17 7.95
C ILE A 112 -9.23 -5.21 8.53
N PRO A 113 -9.57 -5.83 9.68
CA PRO A 113 -8.82 -6.96 10.20
C PRO A 113 -8.94 -8.18 9.27
N LEU A 114 -7.83 -8.86 9.00
CA LEU A 114 -7.83 -10.05 8.12
C LEU A 114 -8.79 -11.14 8.64
N ALA A 115 -8.90 -11.27 9.97
CA ALA A 115 -9.82 -12.20 10.63
C ALA A 115 -11.30 -11.94 10.31
N GLU A 116 -11.70 -10.69 10.06
CA GLU A 116 -13.11 -10.34 9.74
C GLU A 116 -13.51 -10.74 8.31
N ILE A 117 -12.53 -10.95 7.43
CA ILE A 117 -12.75 -11.33 6.03
C ILE A 117 -12.30 -12.77 5.73
N GLY A 118 -12.32 -13.64 6.74
CA GLY A 118 -12.08 -15.08 6.57
C GLY A 118 -10.65 -15.55 6.86
N GLY A 119 -9.77 -14.66 7.34
CA GLY A 119 -8.43 -15.04 7.78
C GLY A 119 -7.53 -15.57 6.67
N GLU A 120 -6.44 -16.21 7.08
CA GLU A 120 -5.47 -16.81 6.14
C GLU A 120 -6.07 -17.95 5.31
N GLU A 121 -7.09 -18.63 5.84
CA GLU A 121 -7.75 -19.75 5.16
C GLU A 121 -8.45 -19.31 3.87
N GLN A 122 -9.08 -18.13 3.85
CA GLN A 122 -9.74 -17.59 2.65
C GLN A 122 -8.77 -16.83 1.73
N TRP A 123 -7.66 -16.30 2.26
CA TRP A 123 -6.73 -15.43 1.53
C TRP A 123 -5.40 -16.10 1.18
N GLN A 124 -5.45 -17.40 0.87
CA GLN A 124 -4.26 -18.20 0.55
C GLN A 124 -3.56 -17.69 -0.70
N SER A 125 -2.23 -17.59 -0.62
CA SER A 125 -1.36 -17.29 -1.74
C SER A 125 -0.57 -18.53 -2.14
N TRP A 126 -0.62 -18.89 -3.40
CA TRP A 126 0.02 -20.09 -3.94
C TRP A 126 1.20 -19.72 -4.83
N THR A 127 2.31 -20.42 -4.69
CA THR A 127 3.33 -20.47 -5.75
C THR A 127 2.78 -21.28 -6.93
N SER A 128 3.33 -21.08 -8.13
CA SER A 128 2.81 -21.73 -9.35
C SER A 128 2.79 -23.25 -9.26
N ASP A 129 3.77 -23.85 -8.56
CA ASP A 129 3.90 -25.29 -8.32
C ASP A 129 2.90 -25.85 -7.29
N LYS A 130 2.30 -24.98 -6.45
CA LYS A 130 1.34 -25.38 -5.41
C LYS A 130 -0.09 -24.90 -5.69
N CYS A 131 -0.29 -24.14 -6.75
CA CYS A 131 -1.59 -23.56 -7.07
C CYS A 131 -2.58 -24.65 -7.54
N PRO A 132 -3.74 -24.83 -6.87
CA PRO A 132 -4.71 -25.86 -7.24
C PRO A 132 -5.27 -25.65 -8.64
N LEU A 133 -5.42 -24.40 -9.09
CA LEU A 133 -5.86 -24.08 -10.45
C LEU A 133 -4.79 -24.45 -11.49
N CYS A 134 -3.51 -24.20 -11.19
CA CYS A 134 -2.41 -24.61 -12.08
C CYS A 134 -2.28 -26.13 -12.14
N ALA A 135 -2.42 -26.83 -11.01
CA ALA A 135 -2.41 -28.29 -10.96
C ALA A 135 -3.58 -28.90 -11.74
N ALA A 136 -4.74 -28.25 -11.74
CA ALA A 136 -5.90 -28.64 -12.53
C ALA A 136 -5.79 -28.26 -14.03
N GLY A 137 -4.74 -27.53 -14.45
CA GLY A 137 -4.63 -26.99 -15.80
C GLY A 137 -5.77 -26.02 -16.15
N GLN A 138 -6.40 -25.41 -15.13
CA GLN A 138 -7.59 -24.59 -15.26
C GLN A 138 -7.26 -23.31 -16.04
N PRO A 139 -7.84 -23.10 -17.24
CA PRO A 139 -7.66 -21.86 -17.96
C PRO A 139 -8.28 -20.70 -17.17
N LEU A 140 -7.60 -19.55 -17.19
CA LEU A 140 -8.12 -18.30 -16.68
C LEU A 140 -8.43 -17.39 -17.87
N GLU A 141 -9.61 -16.79 -17.87
CA GLU A 141 -9.98 -15.75 -18.82
C GLU A 141 -9.87 -14.38 -18.16
N TRP A 142 -9.35 -13.41 -18.89
CA TRP A 142 -9.38 -12.02 -18.49
C TRP A 142 -10.74 -11.43 -18.88
N VAL A 143 -11.62 -11.28 -17.89
CA VAL A 143 -12.92 -10.65 -18.07
C VAL A 143 -12.81 -9.19 -17.69
N VAL A 144 -13.39 -8.32 -18.52
CA VAL A 144 -13.44 -6.88 -18.28
C VAL A 144 -14.91 -6.50 -18.12
N ASP A 145 -15.26 -5.90 -16.99
CA ASP A 145 -16.51 -5.15 -16.85
C ASP A 145 -16.28 -3.68 -17.19
N ASP A 146 -17.35 -2.88 -17.13
CA ASP A 146 -17.32 -1.44 -17.47
C ASP A 146 -16.32 -0.62 -16.63
N GLN A 147 -15.75 -1.18 -15.55
CA GLN A 147 -14.90 -0.48 -14.59
C GLN A 147 -13.54 -1.13 -14.34
N ARG A 148 -13.39 -2.47 -14.44
CA ARG A 148 -12.15 -3.21 -14.09
C ARG A 148 -12.02 -4.54 -14.85
N GLY A 149 -10.78 -5.01 -14.98
CA GLY A 149 -10.47 -6.36 -15.45
C GLY A 149 -10.13 -7.30 -14.30
N PHE A 150 -10.59 -8.54 -14.39
CA PHE A 150 -10.34 -9.61 -13.43
C PHE A 150 -10.14 -10.96 -14.13
N LEU A 151 -9.26 -11.79 -13.57
CA LEU A 151 -9.07 -13.17 -14.01
C LEU A 151 -10.14 -14.05 -13.39
N VAL A 152 -10.85 -14.83 -14.21
CA VAL A 152 -11.82 -15.82 -13.76
C VAL A 152 -11.51 -17.19 -14.34
N PRO A 153 -11.71 -18.29 -13.59
CA PRO A 153 -11.67 -19.64 -14.15
C PRO A 153 -12.70 -19.79 -15.27
N THR A 154 -12.28 -20.31 -16.42
CA THR A 154 -13.21 -20.67 -17.49
C THR A 154 -14.08 -21.85 -17.06
N LYS A 155 -15.37 -21.86 -17.44
CA LYS A 155 -16.24 -23.03 -17.20
C LYS A 155 -15.84 -24.23 -18.04
#